data_AF-A0A6L5X3P1-F1
#
_entry.id   AF-A0A6L5X3P1-F1
#
_cell.length_a   1.000
_cell.length_b   1.000
_cell.length_c   1.000
_cell.angle_alpha   90.00
_cell.angle_beta   90.00
_cell.angle_gamma   90.00
#
_symmetry.space_group_name_H-M   'P 1'
#
loop_
_entity.id
_entity.type
_entity.pdbx_description
1 polymer ?
#
loop_
_entity_poly.entity_id
_entity_poly.type
_entity_poly.pdbx_seq_one_letter_code
_entity_poly.pdbx_strand_id
1 'polypeptide(L)'
;MVPAIDQKATGRQIHRLLKLRGFTVQDVKERLMLGCVQSVYHWLDGQSLPSLDNLYALSRMLRVPMDRLIIGTEDYEKTRPLKRRSKHLLYYGKMVREGIAA
;
A
#
# COMPACT_ATOMS: atom_id res chain seq x y z
N MET A 1 1.70 22.61 1.83
CA MET A 1 2.21 21.80 2.96
C MET A 1 3.09 20.71 2.36
N VAL A 2 4.14 20.25 3.06
CA VAL A 2 4.96 19.13 2.53
C VAL A 2 4.17 17.83 2.74
N PRO A 3 4.05 16.94 1.73
CA PRO A 3 3.35 15.68 1.90
C PRO A 3 4.00 14.85 2.99
N ALA A 4 3.19 14.38 3.95
CA ALA A 4 3.63 13.53 5.05
C ALA A 4 2.87 12.20 5.05
N ILE A 5 3.42 11.18 5.70
CA ILE A 5 2.74 9.91 5.93
C ILE A 5 1.75 10.08 7.09
N ASP A 6 0.48 9.73 6.86
CA ASP A 6 -0.49 9.59 7.94
C ASP A 6 -0.23 8.26 8.66
N GLN A 7 0.38 8.35 9.83
CA GLN A 7 0.76 7.19 10.64
C GLN A 7 -0.45 6.38 11.09
N LYS A 8 -1.55 7.04 11.46
CA LYS A 8 -2.78 6.36 11.90
C LYS A 8 -3.45 5.64 10.74
N ALA A 9 -3.51 6.26 9.57
CA ALA A 9 -4.07 5.62 8.38
C ALA A 9 -3.20 4.47 7.88
N THR A 10 -1.87 4.64 7.92
CA THR A 10 -0.89 3.60 7.60
C THR A 10 -1.03 2.41 8.55
N GLY A 11 -1.11 2.64 9.86
CA GLY A 11 -1.33 1.61 10.87
C GLY A 11 -2.61 0.80 10.63
N ARG A 12 -3.73 1.48 10.36
CA ARG A 12 -5.00 0.83 9.98
C ARG A 12 -4.88 0.01 8.70
N GLN A 13 -4.16 0.50 7.69
CA GLN A 13 -3.96 -0.21 6.43
C GLN A 13 -3.11 -1.48 6.64
N ILE A 14 -2.02 -1.40 7.40
CA ILE A 14 -1.21 -2.56 7.77
C ILE A 14 -2.08 -3.58 8.52
N HIS A 15 -2.84 -3.14 9.53
CA HIS A 15 -3.73 -4.01 10.29
C HIS A 15 -4.74 -4.74 9.38
N ARG A 16 -5.34 -4.01 8.44
CA ARG A 16 -6.28 -4.58 7.45
C ARG A 16 -5.61 -5.65 6.58
N LEU A 17 -4.39 -5.40 6.11
CA LEU A 17 -3.65 -6.34 5.27
C LEU A 17 -3.20 -7.59 6.03
N LEU A 18 -2.80 -7.45 7.31
CA LEU A 18 -2.51 -8.58 8.19
C LEU A 18 -3.74 -9.47 8.34
N LYS A 19 -4.90 -8.89 8.69
CA LYS A 19 -6.17 -9.64 8.80
C LYS A 19 -6.54 -10.36 7.50
N LEU A 20 -6.43 -9.66 6.36
CA LEU A 20 -6.77 -10.21 5.05
C LEU A 20 -5.87 -11.38 4.65
N ARG A 21 -4.63 -11.44 5.17
CA ARG A 21 -3.67 -12.53 4.93
C ARG A 21 -3.63 -13.56 6.06
N GLY A 22 -4.45 -13.40 7.09
CA GLY A 22 -4.49 -14.30 8.24
C GLY A 22 -3.25 -14.27 9.13
N PHE A 23 -2.53 -13.13 9.17
CA PHE A 23 -1.38 -12.97 10.07
C PHE A 23 -1.77 -12.34 11.40
N THR A 24 -1.25 -12.93 12.47
CA THR A 24 -1.31 -12.42 13.83
C THR A 24 -0.14 -11.46 14.10
N VAL A 25 -0.24 -10.67 15.17
CA VAL A 25 0.86 -9.81 15.62
C VAL A 25 2.12 -10.61 15.98
N GLN A 26 1.93 -11.82 16.51
CA GLN A 26 3.04 -12.72 16.83
C GLN A 26 3.77 -13.18 15.56
N ASP A 27 3.05 -13.51 14.49
CA ASP A 27 3.65 -13.88 13.20
C ASP A 27 4.52 -12.75 12.63
N VAL A 28 4.08 -11.50 12.79
CA VAL A 28 4.85 -10.33 12.35
C VAL A 28 6.13 -10.21 13.16
N LYS A 29 6.07 -10.33 14.49
CA LYS A 29 7.24 -10.28 15.36
C LYS A 29 8.27 -11.33 14.94
N GLU A 30 7.83 -12.57 14.74
CA GLU A 30 8.72 -13.69 14.42
C GLU A 30 9.36 -13.53 13.03
N ARG A 31 8.56 -13.19 12.01
CA ARG A 31 9.08 -13.03 10.64
C ARG A 31 9.97 -11.82 10.44
N LEU A 32 9.73 -10.74 11.19
CA LEU A 32 10.55 -9.54 11.14
C LEU A 32 11.66 -9.55 12.20
N MET A 33 11.81 -10.66 12.95
CA MET A 33 12.82 -10.82 14.01
C MET A 33 12.80 -9.67 15.02
N LEU A 34 11.60 -9.19 15.37
CA LEU A 34 11.45 -8.07 16.29
C LEU A 34 11.67 -8.51 17.74
N GLY A 35 12.36 -7.67 18.51
CA GLY A 35 12.59 -7.93 19.93
C GLY A 35 11.30 -7.99 20.77
N CYS A 36 10.25 -7.27 20.37
CA CYS A 36 8.98 -7.23 21.10
C CYS A 36 7.75 -7.09 20.18
N VAL A 37 6.63 -7.69 20.59
CA VAL A 37 5.32 -7.50 19.93
C VAL A 37 4.82 -6.06 20.03
N GLN A 38 5.28 -5.32 21.05
CA GLN A 38 4.88 -3.94 21.30
C GLN A 38 5.22 -3.02 20.13
N SER A 39 6.32 -3.28 19.43
CA SER A 39 6.68 -2.55 18.21
C SER A 39 5.57 -2.63 17.16
N VAL A 40 4.98 -3.81 16.98
CA VAL A 40 3.89 -4.02 16.02
C VAL A 40 2.65 -3.25 16.46
N TYR A 41 2.24 -3.34 17.73
CA TYR A 41 1.08 -2.59 18.22
C TYR A 41 1.25 -1.08 18.05
N HIS A 42 2.43 -0.53 18.33
CA HIS A 42 2.71 0.89 18.09
C HIS A 42 2.50 1.28 16.61
N TRP A 43 2.85 0.40 15.67
CA TRP A 43 2.58 0.64 14.25
C TRP A 43 1.09 0.59 13.92
N LEU A 44 0.36 -0.39 14.46
CA LEU A 44 -1.06 -0.56 14.18
C LEU A 44 -1.91 0.59 14.74
N ASP A 45 -1.52 1.12 15.90
CA ASP A 45 -2.18 2.24 16.56
C ASP A 45 -1.72 3.61 16.02
N GLY A 46 -0.72 3.62 15.14
CA GLY A 46 -0.16 4.83 14.54
C GLY A 46 0.62 5.70 15.53
N GLN A 47 1.20 5.10 16.58
CA GLN A 47 2.10 5.76 17.52
C GLN A 47 3.51 5.92 16.95
N SER A 48 3.90 5.01 16.05
CA SER A 48 5.14 5.08 15.29
C SER A 48 4.97 4.42 13.92
N LEU A 49 5.89 4.71 12.99
CA LEU A 49 5.98 3.95 11.75
C LEU A 49 6.96 2.78 11.91
N PRO A 50 6.78 1.69 11.14
CA PRO A 50 7.85 0.73 10.94
C PRO A 50 9.07 1.46 10.36
N SER A 51 10.28 1.04 10.75
CA SER A 51 11.49 1.46 10.05
C SER A 51 11.40 1.09 8.56
N LEU A 52 12.23 1.69 7.71
CA LEU A 52 12.26 1.38 6.28
C LEU A 52 12.46 -0.12 6.02
N ASP A 53 13.36 -0.75 6.76
CA ASP A 53 13.64 -2.20 6.64
C ASP A 53 12.45 -3.05 7.06
N ASN A 54 11.79 -2.71 8.18
CA ASN A 54 10.60 -3.40 8.63
C ASN A 54 9.44 -3.23 7.66
N LEU A 55 9.30 -2.05 7.07
CA LEU A 55 8.29 -1.78 6.05
C LEU A 55 8.56 -2.60 4.79
N TYR A 56 9.82 -2.70 4.36
CA TYR A 56 10.21 -3.54 3.25
C TYR A 56 9.95 -5.03 3.55
N ALA A 57 10.32 -5.50 4.74
CA ALA A 57 10.03 -6.87 5.18
C ALA A 57 8.53 -7.17 5.23
N LEU A 58 7.71 -6.25 5.75
CA LEU A 58 6.25 -6.32 5.71
C LEU A 58 5.75 -6.48 4.27
N SER A 59 6.29 -5.71 3.32
CA SER A 59 5.89 -5.78 1.91
C SER A 59 6.16 -7.17 1.32
N ARG A 60 7.29 -7.79 1.67
CA ARG A 60 7.66 -9.14 1.24
C ARG A 60 6.78 -10.20 1.89
N MET A 61 6.58 -10.12 3.21
CA MET A 61 5.71 -11.02 3.97
C MET A 61 4.26 -10.96 3.47
N LEU A 62 3.73 -9.76 3.27
CA LEU A 62 2.38 -9.51 2.78
C LEU A 62 2.26 -9.63 1.26
N ARG A 63 3.35 -9.85 0.51
CA ARG A 63 3.35 -9.92 -0.96
C ARG A 63 2.56 -8.77 -1.60
N VAL A 64 2.83 -7.55 -1.15
CA VAL A 64 2.29 -6.30 -1.70
C VAL A 64 3.43 -5.32 -1.89
N PRO A 65 3.34 -4.39 -2.84
CA PRO A 65 4.34 -3.33 -2.95
C PRO A 65 4.28 -2.40 -1.72
N MET A 66 5.41 -1.79 -1.35
CA MET A 66 5.53 -0.97 -0.13
C MET A 66 4.58 0.24 -0.12
N ASP A 67 4.35 0.85 -1.28
CA ASP A 67 3.41 1.96 -1.47
C ASP A 67 1.97 1.61 -1.05
N ARG A 68 1.58 0.33 -1.14
CA ARG A 68 0.27 -0.15 -0.68
C ARG A 68 0.13 -0.19 0.84
N LEU A 69 1.24 -0.17 1.58
CA LEU A 69 1.26 -0.12 3.04
C LEU A 69 1.09 1.31 3.55
N ILE A 70 1.70 2.28 2.88
CA ILE A 70 1.78 3.67 3.31
C ILE A 70 0.56 4.46 2.85
N ILE A 71 -0.02 5.25 3.75
CA ILE A 71 -1.05 6.23 3.41
C ILE A 71 -0.51 7.64 3.62
N GLY A 72 -0.58 8.47 2.58
CA GLY A 72 -0.22 9.89 2.66
C GLY A 72 -1.33 10.74 3.30
N THR A 73 -0.94 11.88 3.85
CA THR A 73 -1.85 12.94 4.33
C THR A 73 -2.60 13.64 3.18
N GLU A 74 -2.02 13.61 1.98
CA GLU A 74 -2.64 14.11 0.76
C GLU A 74 -2.88 12.94 -0.21
N ASP A 75 -4.03 12.98 -0.90
CA ASP A 75 -4.38 11.97 -1.91
C ASP A 75 -3.56 12.19 -3.19
N TYR A 76 -2.42 11.50 -3.32
CA TYR A 76 -1.59 11.50 -4.53
C TYR A 76 -2.37 11.08 -5.79
N GLU A 77 -3.38 10.20 -5.65
CA GLU A 77 -4.24 9.79 -6.78
C GLU A 77 -5.24 10.86 -7.21
N LYS A 78 -5.64 11.79 -6.32
CA LYS A 78 -6.48 12.95 -6.72
C LYS A 78 -5.67 13.99 -7.48
N THR A 79 -4.38 14.09 -7.21
CA THR A 79 -3.46 15.04 -7.87
C THR A 79 -2.74 14.44 -9.08
N ARG A 80 -2.80 13.11 -9.27
CA ARG A 80 -2.38 12.47 -10.52
C ARG A 80 -3.25 13.01 -11.66
N PRO A 81 -2.69 13.77 -12.63
CA PRO A 81 -3.42 14.02 -13.86
C PRO A 81 -3.76 12.64 -14.44
N LEU A 82 -5.02 12.39 -14.81
CA LEU A 82 -5.48 11.12 -15.39
C LEU A 82 -4.56 10.70 -16.55
N LYS A 83 -3.49 9.97 -16.25
CA LYS A 83 -2.44 9.68 -17.23
C LYS A 83 -2.82 8.38 -17.93
N ARG A 84 -3.43 8.54 -19.10
CA ARG A 84 -3.12 7.78 -20.33
C ARG A 84 -3.40 6.25 -20.38
N ARG A 85 -4.25 5.65 -19.53
CA ARG A 85 -4.79 4.31 -19.88
C ARG A 85 -5.99 4.36 -20.82
N SER A 86 -6.78 5.43 -20.77
CA SER A 86 -8.04 5.49 -21.52
C SER A 86 -7.84 5.75 -23.01
N LYS A 87 -6.90 6.58 -23.44
CA LYS A 87 -6.79 6.96 -24.87
C LYS A 87 -6.43 5.79 -25.79
N HIS A 88 -5.50 4.93 -25.37
CA HIS A 88 -5.11 3.78 -26.20
C HIS A 88 -6.22 2.72 -26.24
N LEU A 89 -6.81 2.37 -25.08
CA LEU A 89 -7.95 1.43 -25.04
C LEU A 89 -9.17 1.96 -25.80
N LEU A 90 -9.47 3.26 -25.69
CA LEU A 90 -10.55 3.92 -26.44
C LEU A 90 -10.24 3.96 -27.94
N TYR A 91 -8.98 4.16 -28.33
CA TYR A 91 -8.55 4.12 -29.73
C TYR A 91 -8.75 2.74 -30.34
N TYR A 92 -8.24 1.66 -29.72
CA TYR A 92 -8.50 0.30 -30.20
C TYR A 92 -10.00 -0.05 -30.16
N GLY A 93 -10.71 0.34 -29.10
CA GLY A 93 -12.16 0.14 -29.01
C GLY A 93 -12.95 0.85 -30.11
N LYS A 94 -12.50 2.04 -30.53
CA LYS A 94 -13.07 2.79 -31.65
C LYS A 94 -12.71 2.15 -32.99
N MET A 95 -11.44 1.77 -33.21
CA MET A 95 -11.00 1.11 -34.44
C MET A 95 -11.68 -0.23 -34.68
N VAL A 96 -11.86 -1.05 -33.64
CA VAL A 96 -12.57 -2.33 -33.76
C VAL A 96 -14.05 -2.11 -34.07
N ARG A 97 -14.67 -1.08 -33.47
CA ARG A 97 -16.06 -0.72 -33.76
C ARG A 97 -16.23 -0.15 -35.19
N GLU A 98 -15.21 0.54 -35.71
CA GLU A 98 -15.19 1.12 -37.05
C GLU A 98 -14.62 0.17 -38.12
N GLY A 99 -14.21 -1.06 -37.73
CA GLY A 99 -13.69 -2.08 -38.66
C GLY A 99 -12.30 -1.77 -39.24
N ILE A 100 -11.51 -0.90 -38.60
CA ILE A 100 -10.23 -0.39 -39.11
C ILE A 100 -9.04 -1.23 -38.63
N ALA A 101 -9.19 -2.00 -37.54
CA ALA A 101 -8.16 -2.91 -37.02
C ALA A 101 -8.68 -4.35 -36.96
N ALA A 102 -7.88 -5.29 -37.50
CA ALA A 102 -8.11 -6.74 -37.48
C ALA A 102 -7.11 -7.44 -36.56
#